data_AF-A0AAI8HNN0-F1
#
_entry.id   AF-A0AAI8HNN0-F1
#
_cell.length_a   1.000
_cell.length_b   1.000
_cell.length_c   1.000
_cell.angle_alpha   90.00
_cell.angle_beta   90.00
_cell.angle_gamma   90.00
#
_symmetry.space_group_name_H-M   'P 1'
#
loop_
_entity.id
_entity.type
_entity.pdbx_description
1 polymer ?
#
loop_
_entity_poly.entity_id
_entity_poly.type
_entity_poly.pdbx_seq_one_letter_code
_entity_poly.pdbx_strand_id
1 'polypeptide(L)'
;MKPCEWCGNQKASACQSAVYWELPDGTRAIEITDTPAFACSSCGMTYQEEAVIGEIENQLFLVDAKKLPETLTYQELMQTERILKRNYFDFS
;
A
#
# COMPACT_ATOMS: atom_id res chain seq x y z
N MET A 1 -16.37 12.03 6.43
CA MET A 1 -15.17 12.79 6.88
C MET A 1 -14.64 12.09 8.11
N LYS A 2 -13.41 11.57 8.05
CA LYS A 2 -12.77 10.93 9.22
C LYS A 2 -11.98 11.98 10.02
N PRO A 3 -11.82 11.81 11.35
CA PRO A 3 -10.82 12.55 12.09
C PRO A 3 -9.43 12.23 11.54
N CYS A 4 -8.62 13.26 11.32
CA CYS A 4 -7.23 13.12 10.89
C CYS A 4 -6.41 12.55 12.04
N GLU A 5 -5.66 11.49 11.80
CA GLU A 5 -4.87 10.82 12.83
C GLU A 5 -3.66 11.64 13.28
N TRP A 6 -3.22 12.60 12.46
CA TRP A 6 -2.11 13.50 12.78
C TRP A 6 -2.51 14.71 13.61
N CYS A 7 -3.66 15.31 13.33
CA CYS A 7 -4.06 16.59 13.95
C CYS A 7 -5.41 16.54 14.68
N GLY A 8 -6.12 15.41 14.65
CA GLY A 8 -7.44 15.25 15.27
C GLY A 8 -8.60 15.95 14.56
N ASN A 9 -8.34 16.79 13.54
CA ASN A 9 -9.38 17.53 12.84
C ASN A 9 -10.18 16.63 11.87
N GLN A 10 -11.51 16.80 11.81
CA GLN A 10 -12.41 16.05 10.92
C GLN A 10 -12.36 16.50 9.43
N LYS A 11 -11.16 16.82 8.95
CA LYS A 11 -10.93 17.28 7.56
C LYS A 11 -10.04 16.30 6.78
N ALA A 12 -9.95 15.04 7.21
CA ALA A 12 -9.34 13.99 6.41
C ALA A 12 -10.35 13.48 5.37
N SER A 13 -9.94 13.57 4.11
CA SER A 13 -10.70 13.12 2.96
C SER A 13 -9.93 12.00 2.26
N ALA A 14 -10.65 10.96 1.83
CA ALA A 14 -10.07 9.92 1.01
C ALA A 14 -9.61 10.53 -0.33
N CYS A 15 -8.41 10.18 -0.74
CA CYS A 15 -7.76 10.59 -1.96
C CYS A 15 -6.95 9.42 -2.51
N GLN A 16 -6.40 9.57 -3.69
CA GLN A 16 -5.49 8.59 -4.27
C GLN A 16 -4.12 9.24 -4.41
N SER A 17 -3.08 8.49 -4.06
CA SER A 17 -1.70 8.96 -4.12
C SER A 17 -0.80 7.87 -4.69
N ALA A 18 0.30 8.29 -5.31
CA ALA A 18 1.36 7.38 -5.70
C ALA A 18 2.29 7.17 -4.51
N VAL A 19 2.56 5.92 -4.17
CA VAL A 19 3.51 5.54 -3.12
C VAL A 19 4.67 4.79 -3.71
N TYR A 20 5.86 4.99 -3.15
CA TYR A 20 7.04 4.24 -3.54
C TYR A 20 7.31 3.20 -2.48
N TRP A 21 7.37 1.94 -2.89
CA TRP A 21 7.64 0.83 -1.98
C TRP A 21 8.97 0.17 -2.34
N GLU A 22 9.84 0.02 -1.35
CA GLU A 22 11.06 -0.78 -1.51
C GLU A 22 10.71 -2.26 -1.40
N LEU A 23 11.17 -3.06 -2.36
CA LEU A 23 10.91 -4.49 -2.32
C LEU A 23 11.59 -5.11 -1.08
N PRO A 24 10.99 -6.15 -0.47
CA PRO A 24 11.57 -6.80 0.71
C PRO A 24 12.94 -7.44 0.45
N ASP A 25 13.25 -7.76 -0.82
CA ASP A 25 14.58 -8.21 -1.25
C ASP A 25 15.65 -7.10 -1.25
N GLY A 26 15.27 -5.83 -1.03
CA GLY A 26 16.17 -4.66 -1.04
C GLY A 26 16.81 -4.35 -2.39
N THR A 27 16.32 -4.98 -3.46
CA THR A 27 16.96 -4.92 -4.78
C THR A 27 16.52 -3.73 -5.62
N ARG A 28 15.28 -3.28 -5.47
CA ARG A 28 14.69 -2.16 -6.21
C ARG A 28 13.46 -1.61 -5.48
N ALA A 29 13.04 -0.41 -5.85
CA ALA A 29 11.79 0.20 -5.44
C ALA A 29 10.79 0.18 -6.60
N ILE A 30 9.50 0.09 -6.27
CA ILE A 30 8.39 0.16 -7.22
C ILE A 30 7.50 1.35 -6.89
N GLU A 31 6.87 1.92 -7.90
CA GLU A 31 5.86 2.96 -7.77
C GLU A 31 4.46 2.33 -7.88
N ILE A 32 3.65 2.53 -6.84
CA ILE A 32 2.27 2.05 -6.77
C ILE A 32 1.34 3.26 -6.86
N THR A 33 0.76 3.46 -8.05
CA THR A 33 -0.18 4.55 -8.32
C THR A 33 -1.60 4.15 -7.89
N ASP A 34 -2.50 5.14 -7.80
CA ASP A 34 -3.90 4.92 -7.40
C ASP A 34 -4.09 4.31 -6.00
N THR A 35 -3.09 4.43 -5.13
CA THR A 35 -3.15 3.88 -3.78
C THR A 35 -4.11 4.71 -2.92
N PRO A 36 -5.10 4.08 -2.27
CA PRO A 36 -6.01 4.77 -1.38
C PRO A 36 -5.26 5.42 -0.21
N ALA A 37 -5.40 6.73 -0.10
CA ALA A 37 -4.73 7.58 0.87
C ALA A 37 -5.74 8.56 1.49
N PHE A 38 -5.33 9.23 2.55
CA PHE A 38 -6.09 10.28 3.21
C PHE A 38 -5.29 11.57 3.18
N ALA A 39 -5.87 12.60 2.60
CA ALA A 39 -5.33 13.95 2.62
C ALA A 39 -6.12 14.78 3.62
N CYS A 40 -5.43 15.37 4.59
CA CYS A 40 -6.03 16.31 5.51
C CYS A 40 -5.88 17.73 4.99
N SER A 41 -7.01 18.39 4.67
CA SER A 41 -7.00 19.79 4.25
C SER A 41 -6.64 20.76 5.38
N SER A 42 -6.55 20.31 6.63
CA SER A 42 -6.24 21.16 7.78
C SER A 42 -4.75 21.27 8.07
N CYS A 43 -4.02 20.16 8.06
CA CYS A 43 -2.58 20.13 8.29
C CYS A 43 -1.77 19.96 6.99
N GLY A 44 -2.43 19.65 5.87
CA GLY A 44 -1.76 19.35 4.60
C GLY A 44 -1.09 17.98 4.57
N MET A 45 -1.28 17.16 5.60
CA MET A 45 -0.68 15.83 5.67
C MET A 45 -1.46 14.86 4.77
N THR A 46 -0.73 14.13 3.92
CA THR A 46 -1.26 12.98 3.18
C THR A 46 -0.63 11.71 3.75
N TYR A 47 -1.45 10.75 4.11
CA TYR A 47 -1.02 9.49 4.71
C TYR A 47 -1.90 8.34 4.21
N GLN A 48 -1.36 7.13 4.18
CA GLN A 48 -2.10 5.93 3.81
C GLN A 48 -2.64 5.27 5.08
N GLU A 49 -3.80 4.60 4.99
CA GLU A 49 -4.29 3.81 6.12
C GLU A 49 -3.37 2.61 6.36
N GLU A 50 -3.19 2.23 7.62
CA GLU A 50 -2.41 1.04 8.00
C GLU A 50 -2.93 -0.23 7.31
N ALA A 51 -4.25 -0.31 7.08
CA ALA A 51 -4.85 -1.42 6.33
C ALA A 51 -4.26 -1.52 4.90
N VAL A 52 -4.15 -0.39 4.19
CA VAL A 52 -3.64 -0.32 2.82
C VAL A 52 -2.15 -0.62 2.78
N ILE A 53 -1.40 -0.04 3.73
CA ILE A 53 0.03 -0.32 3.92
C ILE A 53 0.25 -1.83 4.12
N GLY A 54 -0.51 -2.43 5.05
CA GLY A 54 -0.43 -3.86 5.34
C GLY A 54 -0.84 -4.73 4.15
N GLU A 55 -1.85 -4.34 3.36
CA GLU A 55 -2.23 -5.04 2.12
C GLU A 55 -1.10 -5.01 1.08
N ILE A 56 -0.47 -3.84 0.87
CA ILE A 56 0.68 -3.69 -0.04
C ILE A 56 1.84 -4.57 0.43
N GLU A 57 2.24 -4.47 1.69
CA GLU A 57 3.36 -5.25 2.23
C GLU A 57 3.12 -6.76 2.12
N ASN A 58 1.93 -7.22 2.52
CA ASN A 58 1.57 -8.63 2.39
C ASN A 58 1.61 -9.08 0.94
N GLN A 59 1.04 -8.29 0.03
CA GLN A 59 1.01 -8.64 -1.38
C GLN A 59 2.43 -8.69 -1.96
N LEU A 60 3.28 -7.71 -1.65
CA LEU A 60 4.69 -7.69 -2.08
C LEU A 60 5.49 -8.87 -1.53
N PHE A 61 5.16 -9.33 -0.33
CA PHE A 61 5.76 -10.51 0.27
C PHE A 61 5.28 -11.83 -0.38
N LEU A 62 4.04 -11.85 -0.88
CA LEU A 62 3.41 -13.02 -1.48
C LEU A 62 3.66 -13.15 -2.98
N VAL A 63 3.92 -12.07 -3.71
CA VAL A 63 4.14 -12.09 -5.16
C VAL A 63 5.62 -12.21 -5.50
N ASP A 64 5.93 -12.57 -6.75
CA ASP A 64 7.31 -12.49 -7.23
C ASP A 64 7.69 -11.04 -7.46
N ALA A 65 8.37 -10.46 -6.48
CA ALA A 65 8.85 -9.10 -6.53
C ALA A 65 9.74 -8.83 -7.76
N LYS A 66 10.31 -9.86 -8.41
CA LYS A 66 11.09 -9.77 -9.67
C LYS A 66 10.23 -9.69 -10.93
N LYS A 67 8.98 -10.15 -10.88
CA LYS A 67 8.04 -10.10 -12.01
C LYS A 67 7.20 -8.82 -12.01
N LEU A 68 7.18 -8.10 -10.90
CA LEU A 68 6.51 -6.79 -10.83
C LEU A 68 7.22 -5.78 -11.75
N PRO A 69 6.46 -4.95 -12.47
CA PRO A 69 7.01 -3.80 -13.18
C PRO A 69 7.48 -2.72 -12.18
N GLU A 70 8.25 -1.74 -12.66
CA GLU A 70 8.72 -0.62 -11.83
C GLU A 70 7.60 0.34 -11.43
N THR A 71 6.53 0.42 -12.23
CA THR A 71 5.33 1.22 -11.95
C THR A 71 4.09 0.38 -12.21
N LEU A 72 3.16 0.36 -11.27
CA LEU A 72 1.87 -0.34 -11.38
C LEU A 72 0.79 0.35 -10.52
N THR A 73 -0.47 0.01 -10.76
CA THR A 73 -1.56 0.49 -9.90
C THR A 73 -1.77 -0.40 -8.67
N TYR A 74 -2.35 0.16 -7.60
CA TYR A 74 -2.75 -0.61 -6.42
C TYR A 74 -3.63 -1.81 -6.77
N GLN A 75 -4.57 -1.64 -7.71
CA GLN A 75 -5.41 -2.74 -8.18
C GLN A 75 -4.62 -3.82 -8.90
N GLU A 76 -3.66 -3.46 -9.76
CA GLU A 76 -2.80 -4.45 -10.43
C GLU A 76 -1.93 -5.23 -9.45
N LEU A 77 -1.38 -4.55 -8.43
CA LEU A 77 -0.61 -5.20 -7.39
C LEU A 77 -1.49 -6.24 -6.67
N MET A 78 -2.72 -5.86 -6.30
CA MET A 78 -3.68 -6.77 -5.65
C MET A 78 -4.16 -7.91 -6.56
N GLN A 79 -4.26 -7.68 -7.87
CA GLN A 79 -4.63 -8.71 -8.85
C GLN A 79 -3.47 -9.63 -9.23
N THR A 80 -2.23 -9.26 -8.88
CA THR A 80 -1.06 -10.09 -9.18
C THR A 80 -1.17 -11.45 -8.50
N GLU A 81 -0.84 -12.52 -9.24
CA GLU A 81 -0.86 -13.88 -8.71
C GLU A 81 0.10 -14.01 -7.52
N ARG A 82 -0.50 -14.33 -6.36
CA ARG A 82 0.22 -14.62 -5.13
C ARG A 82 0.96 -15.95 -5.29
N ILE A 83 2.28 -15.91 -5.21
CA ILE A 83 3.10 -17.10 -5.02
C ILE A 83 2.96 -17.54 -3.57
N LEU A 84 1.86 -18.25 -3.31
CA LEU A 84 1.75 -19.08 -2.12
C LEU A 84 2.84 -20.16 -2.20
N LYS A 85 4.03 -19.88 -1.65
CA LYS A 85 4.81 -20.96 -1.05
C LYS A 85 3.92 -21.50 0.05
N ARG A 86 3.39 -22.70 -0.21
CA ARG A 86 2.34 -23.48 0.48
C ARG A 86 2.54 -23.73 1.99
N ASN A 87 3.38 -22.95 2.68
CA ASN A 87 3.84 -23.13 4.06
C ASN A 87 3.63 -21.87 4.94
N TYR A 88 2.71 -20.96 4.62
CA TYR A 88 2.36 -19.85 5.51
C TYR A 88 0.86 -19.77 5.87
N PHE A 89 0.14 -20.89 5.73
CA PHE A 89 -1.10 -21.07 6.50
C PHE A 89 -0.67 -21.53 7.89
N ASP A 90 -0.42 -20.58 8.79
CA ASP A 90 -0.44 -20.86 10.22
C ASP A 90 -1.91 -21.18 10.55
N PHE A 91 -2.18 -22.46 10.79
CA PHE A 91 -3.49 -22.94 11.26
C PHE A 91 -3.62 -22.51 12.73
N SER A 92 -4.43 -21.48 13.00
CA SER A 92 -5.10 -21.33 14.30
C SER A 92 -6.43 -22.06 14.28
#